data_AF-A0A7K4Q7Q6-F1
#
_entry.id   AF-A0A7K4Q7Q6-F1
#
_cell.length_a   1.000
_cell.length_b   1.000
_cell.length_c   1.000
_cell.angle_alpha   90.00
_cell.angle_beta   90.00
_cell.angle_gamma   90.00
#
_symmetry.space_group_name_H-M   'P 1'
#
loop_
_entity.id
_entity.type
_entity.pdbx_description
1 polymer ?
#
loop_
_entity_poly.entity_id
_entity_poly.type
_entity_poly.pdbx_seq_one_letter_code
_entity_poly.pdbx_strand_id
1 'polypeptide(L)'
;DFEGTTIGLAFMKSICSDSFSAGIIQDHNRNEVAVAATMAHEMGHNLGMSHDTKACSCNDDICIMTDTVSSVIPKEFSSCSLQSFESFMLADLPRCLSNVPEQGSIIAPASCGNGFVERGEECDCGTPEECTNDCCDPETCKLSSGAACASGECCENCQFKKSGSVCRPVKDECDLAEMCTGRSPSCPEDRFRVNGHPCRFGEGYCYMGTCPTRDSQCKHVFGPEAREGEASCYNVNEMGKYFGYCRKEQGTFLPCKRKDKLCGKLFCSGGREMPRDGSLLSFRACKGSFSRGGGDDPGMILDGTKCGNGMVCSRGECVQAEDVFRSTNCSAKCPGHAVCDHELQCQCEEGWAPPNCDSSS
;
A
#
# COMPACT_ATOMS: atom_id res chain seq x y z
N ASP A 1 23.66 -8.54 -24.14
CA ASP A 1 23.63 -7.16 -24.64
C ASP A 1 22.35 -6.94 -25.42
N PHE A 2 21.70 -5.80 -25.20
CA PHE A 2 20.54 -5.39 -25.99
C PHE A 2 20.94 -5.10 -27.44
N GLU A 3 19.98 -5.18 -28.34
CA GLU A 3 20.17 -4.71 -29.71
C GLU A 3 20.16 -3.18 -29.75
N GLY A 4 21.10 -2.58 -30.49
CA GLY A 4 21.18 -1.13 -30.68
C GLY A 4 21.91 -0.41 -29.55
N THR A 5 21.42 0.78 -29.20
CA THR A 5 22.03 1.67 -28.18
C THR A 5 21.34 1.60 -26.83
N THR A 6 20.34 0.73 -26.68
CA THR A 6 19.60 0.54 -25.43
C THR A 6 20.50 -0.11 -24.39
N ILE A 7 20.54 0.43 -23.18
CA ILE A 7 21.31 -0.12 -22.06
C ILE A 7 20.43 -0.45 -20.84
N GLY A 8 19.15 -0.12 -20.90
CA GLY A 8 18.14 -0.44 -19.90
C GLY A 8 16.73 -0.28 -20.47
N LEU A 9 15.75 -0.84 -19.77
CA LEU A 9 14.33 -0.64 -20.05
C LEU A 9 13.48 -0.87 -18.80
N ALA A 10 12.56 0.04 -18.51
CA ALA A 10 11.59 -0.09 -17.42
C ALA A 10 10.18 0.34 -17.83
N PHE A 11 9.19 -0.20 -17.14
CA PHE A 11 7.82 0.30 -17.26
C PHE A 11 7.68 1.65 -16.55
N MET A 12 6.97 2.59 -17.16
CA MET A 12 6.73 3.89 -16.54
C MET A 12 5.59 3.81 -15.52
N LYS A 13 5.70 4.57 -14.42
CA LYS A 13 4.64 4.73 -13.40
C LYS A 13 4.13 3.41 -12.83
N SER A 14 5.05 2.46 -12.65
CA SER A 14 4.70 1.07 -12.38
C SER A 14 5.18 0.56 -11.03
N ILE A 15 5.87 1.39 -10.25
CA ILE A 15 6.29 1.02 -8.90
C ILE A 15 5.08 0.52 -8.09
N CYS A 16 5.27 -0.53 -7.29
CA CYS A 16 4.23 -1.28 -6.55
C CYS A 16 3.28 -2.14 -7.39
N SER A 17 3.38 -2.17 -8.72
CA SER A 17 2.61 -3.11 -9.53
C SER A 17 3.19 -4.52 -9.46
N ASP A 18 2.37 -5.51 -9.10
CA ASP A 18 2.75 -6.94 -9.09
C ASP A 18 3.24 -7.46 -10.45
N SER A 19 2.87 -6.80 -11.55
CA SER A 19 3.23 -7.23 -12.91
C SER A 19 4.20 -6.30 -13.63
N PHE A 20 4.28 -5.03 -13.23
CA PHE A 20 5.01 -4.00 -13.98
C PHE A 20 6.08 -3.28 -13.17
N SER A 21 6.21 -3.51 -11.86
CA SER A 21 7.23 -2.89 -11.00
C SER A 21 8.61 -3.50 -11.23
N ALA A 22 9.14 -3.35 -12.44
CA ALA A 22 10.39 -3.94 -12.87
C ALA A 22 11.11 -3.06 -13.90
N GLY A 23 12.43 -3.25 -13.95
CA GLY A 23 13.33 -2.74 -14.97
C GLY A 23 14.44 -3.74 -15.26
N ILE A 24 15.02 -3.68 -16.45
CA ILE A 24 16.17 -4.48 -16.86
C ILE A 24 17.32 -3.55 -17.18
N ILE A 25 18.52 -3.89 -16.68
CA ILE A 25 19.73 -3.07 -16.82
C ILE A 25 20.83 -3.95 -17.41
N GLN A 26 21.51 -3.44 -18.45
CA GLN A 26 22.71 -4.08 -18.97
C GLN A 26 23.91 -3.65 -18.14
N ASP A 27 24.74 -4.60 -17.73
CA ASP A 27 26.05 -4.35 -17.12
C ASP A 27 27.06 -3.91 -18.21
N HIS A 28 26.89 -2.69 -18.72
CA HIS A 28 27.53 -2.21 -19.96
C HIS A 28 28.90 -1.57 -19.76
N ASN A 29 29.30 -1.30 -18.51
CA ASN A 29 30.52 -0.54 -18.21
C ASN A 29 31.26 -1.15 -17.02
N ARG A 30 32.60 -1.14 -17.07
CA ARG A 30 33.45 -1.57 -15.94
C ARG A 30 33.39 -0.62 -14.75
N ASN A 31 32.97 0.62 -14.97
CA ASN A 31 32.71 1.57 -13.89
C ASN A 31 31.29 1.33 -13.35
N GLU A 32 31.21 0.79 -12.15
CA GLU A 32 29.97 0.46 -11.45
C GLU A 32 29.04 1.67 -11.28
N VAL A 33 29.59 2.89 -11.18
CA VAL A 33 28.80 4.13 -11.06
C VAL A 33 28.04 4.43 -12.35
N ALA A 34 28.59 4.08 -13.51
CA ALA A 34 27.89 4.26 -14.78
C ALA A 34 26.69 3.30 -14.91
N VAL A 35 26.84 2.06 -14.42
CA VAL A 35 25.77 1.08 -14.37
C VAL A 35 24.71 1.48 -13.33
N ALA A 36 25.14 1.99 -12.17
CA ALA A 36 24.25 2.55 -11.15
C ALA A 36 23.43 3.74 -11.69
N ALA A 37 24.03 4.63 -12.49
CA ALA A 37 23.30 5.72 -13.15
C ALA A 37 22.23 5.20 -14.12
N THR A 38 22.49 4.08 -14.82
CA THR A 38 21.48 3.41 -15.66
C THR A 38 20.36 2.81 -14.81
N MET A 39 20.71 2.17 -13.68
CA MET A 39 19.69 1.67 -12.74
C MET A 39 18.82 2.80 -12.18
N ALA A 40 19.42 3.94 -11.81
CA ALA A 40 18.69 5.12 -11.36
C ALA A 40 17.76 5.68 -12.45
N HIS A 41 18.19 5.68 -13.72
CA HIS A 41 17.37 6.07 -14.87
C HIS A 41 16.13 5.17 -15.01
N GLU A 42 16.32 3.85 -15.00
CA GLU A 42 15.21 2.90 -15.14
C GLU A 42 14.26 2.93 -13.93
N MET A 43 14.78 3.07 -12.71
CA MET A 43 13.95 3.30 -11.53
C MET A 43 13.20 4.64 -11.61
N GLY A 44 13.82 5.68 -12.19
CA GLY A 44 13.18 6.95 -12.50
C GLY A 44 11.92 6.76 -13.34
N HIS A 45 11.95 5.92 -14.37
CA HIS A 45 10.76 5.54 -15.13
C HIS A 45 9.70 4.85 -14.26
N ASN A 46 10.08 3.84 -13.46
CA ASN A 46 9.13 3.18 -12.55
C ASN A 46 8.45 4.19 -11.60
N LEU A 47 9.21 5.21 -11.17
CA LEU A 47 8.77 6.34 -10.33
C LEU A 47 8.14 7.50 -11.12
N GLY A 48 7.82 7.29 -12.40
CA GLY A 48 7.02 8.21 -13.22
C GLY A 48 7.77 9.34 -13.91
N MET A 49 9.10 9.34 -13.86
CA MET A 49 9.95 10.34 -14.52
C MET A 49 10.04 10.06 -16.03
N SER A 50 9.85 11.11 -16.84
CA SER A 50 10.07 11.07 -18.29
C SER A 50 11.50 11.51 -18.62
N HIS A 51 11.96 11.23 -19.85
CA HIS A 51 13.23 11.77 -20.33
C HIS A 51 13.26 13.30 -20.30
N ASP A 52 14.47 13.82 -20.11
CA ASP A 52 14.73 15.25 -20.12
C ASP A 52 14.55 15.86 -21.52
N THR A 53 14.09 17.11 -21.55
CA THR A 53 13.95 17.91 -22.76
C THR A 53 14.81 19.16 -22.66
N LYS A 54 14.94 19.93 -23.75
CA LYS A 54 15.67 21.21 -23.74
C LYS A 54 15.12 22.26 -22.78
N ALA A 55 13.89 22.08 -22.28
CA ALA A 55 13.29 22.98 -21.29
C ALA A 55 13.69 22.64 -19.84
N CYS A 56 14.31 21.48 -19.63
CA CYS A 56 14.70 21.01 -18.31
C CYS A 56 16.01 21.67 -17.87
N SER A 57 16.10 22.00 -16.58
CA SER A 57 17.30 22.56 -15.98
C SER A 57 18.08 21.44 -15.30
N CYS A 58 19.38 21.39 -15.58
CA CYS A 58 20.34 20.48 -14.98
C CYS A 58 21.56 21.32 -14.52
N ASN A 59 22.11 21.01 -13.36
CA ASN A 59 23.32 21.71 -12.88
C ASN A 59 24.55 21.33 -13.71
N ASP A 60 24.60 20.09 -14.17
CA ASP A 60 25.59 19.57 -15.11
C ASP A 60 25.05 19.57 -16.55
N ASP A 61 25.93 19.27 -17.52
CA ASP A 61 25.56 19.18 -18.95
C ASP A 61 24.56 18.05 -19.24
N ILE A 62 24.50 17.03 -18.37
CA ILE A 62 23.59 15.89 -18.47
C ILE A 62 23.03 15.51 -17.09
N CYS A 63 21.79 15.07 -17.09
CA CYS A 63 21.08 14.59 -15.90
C CYS A 63 20.69 13.11 -16.06
N ILE A 64 20.32 12.45 -14.96
CA ILE A 64 20.04 10.99 -14.94
C ILE A 64 19.02 10.60 -16.01
N MET A 65 17.98 11.41 -16.24
CA MET A 65 16.92 11.13 -17.23
C MET A 65 17.23 11.63 -18.64
N THR A 66 18.49 11.95 -18.96
CA THR A 66 18.88 12.26 -20.34
C THR A 66 18.73 11.00 -21.20
N ASP A 67 18.14 11.14 -22.39
CA ASP A 67 17.78 10.03 -23.29
C ASP A 67 18.96 9.41 -24.05
N THR A 68 20.18 9.86 -23.75
CA THR A 68 21.41 9.45 -24.43
C THR A 68 22.52 9.16 -23.43
N VAL A 69 23.26 8.08 -23.72
CA VAL A 69 24.43 7.69 -22.92
C VAL A 69 25.59 8.58 -23.30
N SER A 70 26.28 9.12 -22.29
CA SER A 70 27.44 10.00 -22.42
C SER A 70 28.67 9.39 -21.74
N SER A 71 29.86 9.93 -22.07
CA SER A 71 31.08 9.64 -21.32
C SER A 71 31.07 10.27 -19.92
N VAL A 72 30.27 11.32 -19.73
CA VAL A 72 29.99 11.91 -18.43
C VAL A 72 28.97 11.00 -17.73
N ILE A 73 29.18 10.71 -16.45
CA ILE A 73 28.27 9.89 -15.65
C ILE A 73 27.37 10.85 -14.86
N PRO A 74 26.06 10.90 -15.14
CA PRO A 74 25.16 11.81 -14.45
C PRO A 74 24.95 11.36 -12.99
N LYS A 75 24.79 12.33 -12.09
CA LYS A 75 24.56 12.08 -10.66
C LYS A 75 23.33 12.80 -10.11
N GLU A 76 22.73 13.70 -10.89
CA GLU A 76 21.60 14.52 -10.46
C GLU A 76 20.40 14.34 -11.37
N PHE A 77 19.21 14.54 -10.81
CA PHE A 77 17.96 14.62 -11.56
C PHE A 77 17.69 16.05 -12.01
N SER A 78 17.07 16.21 -13.17
CA SER A 78 16.69 17.52 -13.69
C SER A 78 15.46 18.09 -12.98
N SER A 79 15.19 19.39 -13.19
CA SER A 79 13.95 20.02 -12.72
C SER A 79 12.68 19.34 -13.24
N CYS A 80 12.68 18.83 -14.47
CA CYS A 80 11.55 18.11 -15.05
C CYS A 80 11.35 16.74 -14.42
N SER A 81 12.44 16.05 -14.07
CA SER A 81 12.40 14.75 -13.42
C SER A 81 11.73 14.86 -12.05
N LEU A 82 12.15 15.85 -11.24
CA LEU A 82 11.56 16.14 -9.93
C LEU A 82 10.06 16.49 -10.02
N GLN A 83 9.67 17.33 -10.98
CA GLN A 83 8.27 17.66 -11.22
C GLN A 83 7.43 16.43 -11.64
N SER A 84 8.00 15.56 -12.48
CA SER A 84 7.32 14.35 -12.93
C SER A 84 7.10 13.37 -11.78
N PHE A 85 8.11 13.20 -10.94
CA PHE A 85 8.04 12.39 -9.73
C PHE A 85 6.99 12.92 -8.76
N GLU A 86 7.02 14.21 -8.42
CA GLU A 86 6.04 14.82 -7.52
C GLU A 86 4.60 14.63 -8.03
N SER A 87 4.39 14.86 -9.33
CA SER A 87 3.08 14.67 -9.97
C SER A 87 2.59 13.22 -9.88
N PHE A 88 3.49 12.24 -10.04
CA PHE A 88 3.16 10.83 -9.92
C PHE A 88 2.83 10.44 -8.47
N MET A 89 3.66 10.87 -7.52
CA MET A 89 3.44 10.58 -6.09
C MET A 89 2.11 11.15 -5.59
N LEU A 90 1.74 12.36 -6.01
CA LEU A 90 0.47 12.99 -5.64
C LEU A 90 -0.75 12.35 -6.32
N ALA A 91 -0.62 11.89 -7.57
CA ALA A 91 -1.73 11.32 -8.32
C ALA A 91 -2.04 9.87 -7.92
N ASP A 92 -1.02 9.04 -7.74
CA ASP A 92 -1.17 7.59 -7.61
C ASP A 92 -0.93 7.06 -6.19
N LEU A 93 -0.26 7.84 -5.31
CA LEU A 93 0.01 7.49 -3.90
C LEU A 93 0.44 6.02 -3.72
N PRO A 94 1.57 5.60 -4.31
CA PRO A 94 2.03 4.21 -4.28
C PRO A 94 2.31 3.76 -2.83
N ARG A 95 1.37 2.99 -2.25
CA ARG A 95 1.39 2.61 -0.83
C ARG A 95 2.58 1.74 -0.42
N CYS A 96 3.23 1.04 -1.36
CA CYS A 96 4.37 0.17 -1.04
C CYS A 96 5.68 0.92 -0.76
N LEU A 97 5.71 2.25 -0.96
CA LEU A 97 6.89 3.09 -0.68
C LEU A 97 6.82 3.81 0.67
N SER A 98 5.79 3.53 1.48
CA SER A 98 5.56 4.24 2.74
C SER A 98 6.20 3.56 3.95
N ASN A 99 6.71 2.33 3.80
CA ASN A 99 7.38 1.60 4.87
C ASN A 99 8.90 1.66 4.72
N VAL A 100 9.60 1.80 5.84
CA VAL A 100 11.06 1.63 5.92
C VAL A 100 11.36 0.14 6.05
N PRO A 101 12.34 -0.43 5.31
CA PRO A 101 12.72 -1.83 5.46
C PRO A 101 13.23 -2.14 6.87
N GLU A 102 12.93 -3.34 7.37
CA GLU A 102 13.49 -3.81 8.64
C GLU A 102 15.00 -4.02 8.51
N GLN A 103 15.77 -3.70 9.56
CA GLN A 103 17.22 -3.83 9.61
C GLN A 103 17.72 -5.23 9.19
N GLY A 104 16.97 -6.29 9.53
CA GLY A 104 17.32 -7.67 9.17
C GLY A 104 17.06 -8.05 7.71
N SER A 105 16.29 -7.25 6.97
CA SER A 105 15.96 -7.48 5.56
C SER A 105 16.99 -6.87 4.60
N ILE A 106 17.81 -5.94 5.08
CA ILE A 106 18.86 -5.30 4.29
C ILE A 106 20.06 -6.25 4.23
N ILE A 107 20.29 -6.81 3.03
CA ILE A 107 21.40 -7.74 2.77
C ILE A 107 22.71 -7.04 2.40
N ALA A 108 22.65 -5.74 2.13
CA ALA A 108 23.84 -4.94 1.85
C ALA A 108 24.73 -4.83 3.10
N PRO A 109 26.06 -4.71 2.95
CA PRO A 109 26.93 -4.39 4.06
C PRO A 109 26.55 -3.03 4.66
N ALA A 110 26.48 -2.96 6.00
CA ALA A 110 26.15 -1.74 6.72
C ALA A 110 27.11 -0.59 6.35
N SER A 111 26.57 0.59 6.11
CA SER A 111 27.29 1.78 5.67
C SER A 111 26.76 3.03 6.35
N CYS A 112 27.36 3.36 7.49
CA CYS A 112 27.06 4.56 8.25
C CYS A 112 27.06 5.85 7.39
N GLY A 113 25.98 6.61 7.50
CA GLY A 113 25.74 7.88 6.84
C GLY A 113 24.87 7.76 5.58
N ASN A 114 24.22 6.62 5.35
CA ASN A 114 23.32 6.39 4.21
C ASN A 114 21.83 6.64 4.56
N GLY A 115 21.53 6.97 5.82
CA GLY A 115 20.19 7.25 6.33
C GLY A 115 19.35 6.01 6.67
N PHE A 116 19.93 4.80 6.61
CA PHE A 116 19.26 3.56 6.98
C PHE A 116 19.94 2.94 8.21
N VAL A 117 19.17 2.61 9.23
CA VAL A 117 19.73 1.90 10.38
C VAL A 117 19.99 0.45 10.00
N GLU A 118 21.25 0.13 9.75
CA GLU A 118 21.71 -1.20 9.31
C GLU A 118 22.36 -1.99 10.44
N ARG A 119 22.59 -3.29 10.24
CA ARG A 119 23.08 -4.18 11.30
C ARG A 119 24.42 -3.69 11.87
N GLY A 120 24.40 -3.26 13.13
CA GLY A 120 25.57 -2.77 13.87
C GLY A 120 25.46 -1.30 14.27
N GLU A 121 24.56 -0.56 13.63
CA GLU A 121 24.26 0.84 13.89
C GLU A 121 23.10 0.97 14.90
N GLU A 122 23.10 2.08 15.64
CA GLU A 122 22.03 2.42 16.58
C GLU A 122 21.14 3.55 16.05
N CYS A 123 21.67 4.34 15.12
CA CYS A 123 21.01 5.42 14.42
C CYS A 123 21.78 5.73 13.13
N ASP A 124 21.12 6.35 12.17
CA ASP A 124 21.75 6.93 10.99
C ASP A 124 20.93 8.16 10.58
N CYS A 125 21.58 9.31 10.47
CA CYS A 125 20.97 10.59 10.10
C CYS A 125 21.52 11.16 8.79
N GLY A 126 22.21 10.33 8.00
CA GLY A 126 22.93 10.75 6.80
C GLY A 126 24.36 11.18 7.10
N THR A 127 24.95 11.91 6.16
CA THR A 127 26.34 12.39 6.28
C THR A 127 26.49 13.45 7.37
N PRO A 128 27.71 13.71 7.88
CA PRO A 128 27.96 14.77 8.85
C PRO A 128 27.49 16.16 8.38
N GLU A 129 27.50 16.43 7.07
CA GLU A 129 27.05 17.69 6.50
C GLU A 129 25.52 17.85 6.48
N GLU A 130 24.78 16.74 6.38
CA GLU A 130 23.31 16.72 6.25
C GLU A 130 22.61 16.44 7.58
N CYS A 131 23.29 15.79 8.51
CA CYS A 131 22.72 15.38 9.78
C CYS A 131 22.35 16.59 10.66
N THR A 132 21.06 16.71 10.97
CA THR A 132 20.50 17.72 11.88
C THR A 132 20.01 17.11 13.19
N ASN A 133 20.30 15.83 13.42
CA ASN A 133 19.78 15.05 14.54
C ASN A 133 20.82 14.96 15.67
N ASP A 134 20.68 15.80 16.69
CA ASP A 134 21.59 15.84 17.84
C ASP A 134 21.65 14.53 18.64
N CYS A 135 20.68 13.63 18.44
CA CYS A 135 20.61 12.34 19.12
C CYS A 135 21.51 11.27 18.48
N CYS A 136 22.04 11.52 17.29
CA CYS A 136 22.88 10.58 16.54
C CYS A 136 24.23 11.22 16.22
N ASP A 137 25.31 10.45 16.41
CA ASP A 137 26.63 10.82 15.93
C ASP A 137 26.79 10.36 14.47
N PRO A 138 26.84 11.27 13.49
CA PRO A 138 26.91 10.92 12.07
C PRO A 138 28.25 10.31 11.65
N GLU A 139 29.30 10.42 12.48
CA GLU A 139 30.59 9.78 12.17
C GLU A 139 30.61 8.30 12.60
N THR A 140 29.81 7.94 13.60
CA THR A 140 29.87 6.61 14.24
C THR A 140 28.58 5.80 14.15
N CYS A 141 27.46 6.43 13.77
CA CYS A 141 26.12 5.83 13.74
C CYS A 141 25.72 5.23 15.10
N LYS A 142 26.11 5.95 16.15
CA LYS A 142 25.82 5.65 17.55
C LYS A 142 24.99 6.74 18.19
N LEU A 143 24.20 6.35 19.17
CA LEU A 143 23.40 7.32 19.92
C LEU A 143 24.33 8.25 20.71
N SER A 144 24.01 9.54 20.66
CA SER A 144 24.65 10.57 21.48
C SER A 144 24.51 10.26 22.97
N SER A 145 25.43 10.78 23.79
CA SER A 145 25.40 10.53 25.23
C SER A 145 24.08 10.98 25.86
N GLY A 146 23.38 10.03 26.51
CA GLY A 146 22.09 10.28 27.16
C GLY A 146 20.87 10.10 26.24
N ALA A 147 21.05 9.86 24.94
CA ALA A 147 19.97 9.53 24.02
C ALA A 147 19.52 8.07 24.21
N ALA A 148 18.21 7.85 24.22
CA ALA A 148 17.59 6.52 24.17
C ALA A 148 17.13 6.16 22.74
N CYS A 149 16.97 7.17 21.88
CA CYS A 149 16.59 7.04 20.48
C CYS A 149 17.08 8.23 19.66
N ALA A 150 17.10 8.08 18.34
CA ALA A 150 17.38 9.17 17.41
C ALA A 150 16.25 9.38 16.39
N SER A 151 15.64 8.32 15.89
CA SER A 151 14.58 8.38 14.87
C SER A 151 13.35 7.56 15.31
N GLY A 152 12.25 7.66 14.57
CA GLY A 152 11.00 6.93 14.81
C GLY A 152 9.88 7.80 15.41
N GLU A 153 8.63 7.42 15.15
CA GLU A 153 7.43 8.19 15.53
C GLU A 153 7.23 8.25 17.06
N CYS A 154 7.86 7.34 17.80
CA CYS A 154 7.88 7.26 19.25
C CYS A 154 9.17 7.80 19.88
N CYS A 155 9.99 8.55 19.13
CA CYS A 155 11.12 9.30 19.64
C CYS A 155 10.78 10.79 19.75
N GLU A 156 11.08 11.40 20.90
CA GLU A 156 10.92 12.84 21.12
C GLU A 156 12.05 13.34 22.03
N ASN A 157 12.77 14.39 21.60
CA ASN A 157 13.90 14.96 22.33
C ASN A 157 14.93 13.89 22.77
N CYS A 158 15.30 12.99 21.85
CA CYS A 158 16.21 11.86 22.07
C CYS A 158 15.74 10.83 23.12
N GLN A 159 14.47 10.88 23.55
CA GLN A 159 13.89 9.95 24.51
C GLN A 159 12.67 9.24 23.94
N PHE A 160 12.34 8.06 24.46
CA PHE A 160 11.09 7.42 24.12
C PHE A 160 9.90 8.26 24.59
N LYS A 161 8.93 8.49 23.69
CA LYS A 161 7.64 9.08 24.05
C LYS A 161 6.97 8.26 25.15
N LYS A 162 6.16 8.91 25.97
CA LYS A 162 5.45 8.24 27.07
C LYS A 162 4.55 7.12 26.53
N SER A 163 4.40 6.07 27.33
CA SER A 163 3.44 4.99 27.02
C SER A 163 2.03 5.56 26.86
N GLY A 164 1.35 5.20 25.77
CA GLY A 164 0.02 5.74 25.44
C GLY A 164 0.03 6.98 24.54
N SER A 165 1.20 7.58 24.22
CA SER A 165 1.27 8.68 23.26
C SER A 165 0.93 8.18 21.85
N VAL A 166 -0.02 8.83 21.17
CA VAL A 166 -0.42 8.46 19.79
C VAL A 166 0.75 8.68 18.82
N CYS A 167 1.14 7.64 18.10
CA CYS A 167 2.14 7.69 17.03
C CYS A 167 1.51 7.54 15.64
N ARG A 168 0.40 6.79 15.52
CA ARG A 168 -0.42 6.74 14.31
C ARG A 168 -1.88 7.05 14.65
N PRO A 169 -2.46 8.13 14.10
CA PRO A 169 -3.86 8.46 14.34
C PRO A 169 -4.80 7.54 13.55
N VAL A 170 -6.05 7.42 14.01
CA VAL A 170 -7.12 6.70 13.32
C VAL A 170 -7.34 7.29 11.92
N LYS A 171 -7.26 6.46 10.89
CA LYS A 171 -7.48 6.86 9.50
C LYS A 171 -8.96 6.87 9.09
N ASP A 172 -9.72 5.86 9.51
CA ASP A 172 -11.13 5.71 9.19
C ASP A 172 -11.87 4.86 10.24
N GLU A 173 -13.18 4.68 10.07
CA GLU A 173 -14.02 3.98 11.04
C GLU A 173 -13.64 2.50 11.27
N CYS A 174 -12.89 1.88 10.35
CA CYS A 174 -12.43 0.50 10.48
C CYS A 174 -11.02 0.40 11.04
N ASP A 175 -10.41 1.51 11.44
CA ASP A 175 -9.04 1.59 11.91
C ASP A 175 -8.97 1.84 13.43
N LEU A 176 -7.83 1.53 14.04
CA LEU A 176 -7.48 1.92 15.41
C LEU A 176 -6.32 2.91 15.38
N ALA A 177 -6.06 3.60 16.49
CA ALA A 177 -4.84 4.40 16.62
C ALA A 177 -3.74 3.53 17.21
N GLU A 178 -2.48 3.75 16.86
CA GLU A 178 -1.35 3.14 17.58
C GLU A 178 -0.72 4.13 18.54
N MET A 179 -0.30 3.57 19.67
CA MET A 179 0.29 4.30 20.77
C MET A 179 1.68 3.76 21.08
N CYS A 180 2.59 4.67 21.39
CA CYS A 180 3.92 4.35 21.85
C CYS A 180 3.88 3.47 23.10
N THR A 181 4.78 2.49 23.15
CA THR A 181 4.90 1.58 24.31
C THR A 181 5.65 2.23 25.48
N GLY A 182 6.42 3.29 25.20
CA GLY A 182 7.36 3.91 26.15
C GLY A 182 8.70 3.20 26.26
N ARG A 183 8.96 2.21 25.40
CA ARG A 183 10.19 1.38 25.44
C ARG A 183 10.85 1.18 24.08
N SER A 184 10.22 1.70 23.03
CA SER A 184 10.65 1.55 21.64
C SER A 184 10.55 2.91 20.96
N PRO A 185 11.48 3.23 20.05
CA PRO A 185 11.39 4.45 19.24
C PRO A 185 10.41 4.31 18.06
N SER A 186 10.11 3.09 17.64
CA SER A 186 9.18 2.80 16.54
C SER A 186 7.75 2.76 17.05
N CYS A 187 6.82 3.26 16.23
CA CYS A 187 5.39 2.99 16.43
C CYS A 187 5.15 1.47 16.32
N PRO A 188 4.26 0.87 17.15
CA PRO A 188 3.85 -0.51 16.96
C PRO A 188 3.24 -0.77 15.57
N GLU A 189 3.15 -2.04 15.20
CA GLU A 189 2.48 -2.45 13.95
C GLU A 189 1.05 -1.90 13.86
N ASP A 190 0.65 -1.49 12.66
CA ASP A 190 -0.69 -0.99 12.35
C ASP A 190 -1.75 -2.04 12.68
N ARG A 191 -2.65 -1.70 13.61
CA ARG A 191 -3.80 -2.52 13.96
C ARG A 191 -5.07 -1.78 13.61
N PHE A 192 -6.01 -2.55 13.08
CA PHE A 192 -7.34 -2.05 12.73
C PHE A 192 -8.42 -2.79 13.52
N ARG A 193 -9.65 -2.27 13.44
CA ARG A 193 -10.79 -2.82 14.17
C ARG A 193 -11.02 -4.28 13.80
N VAL A 194 -11.54 -5.02 14.76
CA VAL A 194 -11.93 -6.42 14.54
C VAL A 194 -12.80 -6.59 13.31
N ASN A 195 -12.50 -7.62 12.52
CA ASN A 195 -13.32 -7.99 11.37
C ASN A 195 -14.78 -8.19 11.81
N GLY A 196 -15.74 -7.70 11.03
CA GLY A 196 -17.16 -7.74 11.40
C GLY A 196 -17.67 -6.52 12.18
N HIS A 197 -16.81 -5.57 12.57
CA HIS A 197 -17.26 -4.31 13.13
C HIS A 197 -18.16 -3.55 12.12
N PRO A 198 -19.38 -3.13 12.46
CA PRO A 198 -20.24 -2.41 11.51
C PRO A 198 -19.60 -1.10 11.06
N CYS A 199 -19.69 -0.80 9.77
CA CYS A 199 -19.16 0.44 9.19
C CYS A 199 -20.19 1.06 8.23
N ARG A 200 -20.02 2.35 7.90
CA ARG A 200 -20.94 3.17 7.11
C ARG A 200 -22.36 3.10 7.61
N PHE A 201 -22.55 3.38 8.90
CA PHE A 201 -23.85 3.32 9.56
C PHE A 201 -24.56 1.95 9.39
N GLY A 202 -23.79 0.87 9.28
CA GLY A 202 -24.29 -0.50 9.14
C GLY A 202 -24.52 -0.95 7.69
N GLU A 203 -24.11 -0.17 6.69
CA GLU A 203 -24.13 -0.59 5.27
C GLU A 203 -23.07 -1.65 4.96
N GLY A 204 -22.01 -1.76 5.77
CA GLY A 204 -20.95 -2.74 5.62
C GLY A 204 -20.43 -3.30 6.93
N TYR A 205 -19.39 -4.12 6.81
CA TYR A 205 -18.61 -4.65 7.92
C TYR A 205 -17.14 -4.42 7.64
N CYS A 206 -16.38 -4.01 8.66
CA CYS A 206 -14.94 -3.89 8.56
C CYS A 206 -14.33 -5.24 8.23
N TYR A 207 -13.44 -5.26 7.25
CA TYR A 207 -12.70 -6.43 6.85
C TYR A 207 -11.30 -6.00 6.40
N MET A 208 -10.28 -6.53 7.07
CA MET A 208 -8.88 -6.24 6.79
C MET A 208 -8.59 -4.72 6.75
N GLY A 209 -9.11 -3.99 7.74
CA GLY A 209 -8.89 -2.54 7.91
C GLY A 209 -9.63 -1.65 6.91
N THR A 210 -10.58 -2.22 6.16
CA THR A 210 -11.40 -1.46 5.20
C THR A 210 -12.88 -1.73 5.41
N CYS A 211 -13.75 -0.85 4.92
CA CYS A 211 -15.19 -1.08 4.85
C CYS A 211 -15.61 -1.46 3.42
N PRO A 212 -15.49 -2.73 2.98
CA PRO A 212 -15.81 -3.13 1.63
C PRO A 212 -17.32 -3.04 1.36
N THR A 213 -17.67 -2.27 0.33
CA THR A 213 -19.02 -2.20 -0.24
C THR A 213 -18.94 -2.32 -1.75
N ARG A 214 -19.99 -2.82 -2.40
CA ARG A 214 -20.05 -2.87 -3.87
C ARG A 214 -19.95 -1.46 -4.47
N ASP A 215 -20.56 -0.47 -3.83
CA ASP A 215 -20.46 0.94 -4.25
C ASP A 215 -19.03 1.50 -4.15
N SER A 216 -18.32 1.28 -3.05
CA SER A 216 -16.92 1.72 -2.93
C SER A 216 -16.01 1.01 -3.91
N GLN A 217 -16.26 -0.28 -4.18
CA GLN A 217 -15.51 -1.01 -5.19
C GLN A 217 -15.79 -0.47 -6.60
N CYS A 218 -17.04 -0.13 -6.92
CA CYS A 218 -17.37 0.54 -8.19
C CYS A 218 -16.67 1.89 -8.34
N LYS A 219 -16.59 2.69 -7.27
CA LYS A 219 -15.84 3.95 -7.27
C LYS A 219 -14.34 3.75 -7.51
N HIS A 220 -13.77 2.69 -6.97
CA HIS A 220 -12.38 2.34 -7.22
C HIS A 220 -12.14 1.94 -8.68
N VAL A 221 -12.99 1.07 -9.23
CA VAL A 221 -12.83 0.52 -10.58
C VAL A 221 -13.14 1.57 -11.66
N PHE A 222 -14.25 2.29 -11.56
CA PHE A 222 -14.76 3.21 -12.59
C PHE A 222 -14.65 4.69 -12.21
N GLY A 223 -14.12 5.04 -11.05
CA GLY A 223 -13.94 6.43 -10.60
C GLY A 223 -15.08 6.95 -9.71
N PRO A 224 -14.92 8.13 -9.08
CA PRO A 224 -15.74 8.59 -7.95
C PRO A 224 -17.24 8.75 -8.24
N GLU A 225 -17.61 8.97 -9.50
CA GLU A 225 -19.01 9.10 -9.94
C GLU A 225 -19.70 7.76 -10.15
N ALA A 226 -18.96 6.64 -10.12
CA ALA A 226 -19.54 5.32 -10.25
C ALA A 226 -20.38 4.95 -9.03
N ARG A 227 -21.36 4.08 -9.24
CA ARG A 227 -22.26 3.53 -8.23
C ARG A 227 -22.44 2.04 -8.42
N GLU A 228 -22.91 1.36 -7.39
CA GLU A 228 -23.39 -0.02 -7.50
C GLU A 228 -24.43 -0.13 -8.63
N GLY A 229 -24.31 -1.18 -9.45
CA GLY A 229 -25.28 -1.50 -10.48
C GLY A 229 -26.60 -2.00 -9.89
N GLU A 230 -27.69 -1.88 -10.66
CA GLU A 230 -28.99 -2.38 -10.22
C GLU A 230 -28.96 -3.88 -9.88
N ALA A 231 -29.87 -4.32 -9.01
CA ALA A 231 -30.02 -5.73 -8.64
C ALA A 231 -30.19 -6.67 -9.85
N SER A 232 -30.73 -6.15 -10.96
CA SER A 232 -30.90 -6.87 -12.22
C SER A 232 -29.58 -7.24 -12.90
N CYS A 233 -28.52 -6.43 -12.71
CA CYS A 233 -27.19 -6.68 -13.26
C CYS A 233 -26.60 -8.00 -12.73
N TYR A 234 -26.84 -8.33 -11.46
CA TYR A 234 -26.29 -9.51 -10.81
C TYR A 234 -26.94 -10.83 -11.22
N ASN A 235 -28.04 -10.81 -11.99
CA ASN A 235 -28.67 -12.05 -12.45
C ASN A 235 -27.78 -12.85 -13.42
N VAL A 236 -26.85 -12.18 -14.13
CA VAL A 236 -25.91 -12.86 -15.03
C VAL A 236 -24.89 -13.72 -14.28
N ASN A 237 -24.72 -13.51 -12.97
CA ASN A 237 -23.82 -14.31 -12.14
C ASN A 237 -24.26 -15.79 -12.02
N GLU A 238 -25.54 -16.09 -12.30
CA GLU A 238 -26.06 -17.45 -12.33
C GLU A 238 -25.66 -18.22 -13.61
N MET A 239 -25.00 -17.59 -14.58
CA MET A 239 -24.72 -18.20 -15.89
C MET A 239 -23.45 -19.08 -15.93
N GLY A 240 -22.46 -18.84 -15.07
CA GLY A 240 -21.22 -19.62 -15.05
C GLY A 240 -20.36 -19.39 -16.30
N LYS A 241 -20.18 -18.12 -16.68
CA LYS A 241 -19.35 -17.69 -17.82
C LYS A 241 -18.37 -16.63 -17.37
N TYR A 242 -17.36 -16.31 -18.19
CA TYR A 242 -16.33 -15.31 -17.85
C TYR A 242 -16.89 -13.94 -17.43
N PHE A 243 -18.10 -13.61 -17.89
CA PHE A 243 -18.79 -12.36 -17.58
C PHE A 243 -19.77 -12.44 -16.39
N GLY A 244 -19.95 -13.62 -15.78
CA GLY A 244 -20.91 -13.82 -14.69
C GLY A 244 -20.74 -15.18 -14.03
N TYR A 245 -20.11 -15.20 -12.86
CA TYR A 245 -19.78 -16.41 -12.10
C TYR A 245 -19.46 -16.05 -10.63
N CYS A 246 -19.36 -17.07 -9.76
CA CYS A 246 -18.97 -16.89 -8.34
C CYS A 246 -17.56 -17.42 -8.04
N ARG A 247 -17.17 -18.53 -8.68
CA ARG A 247 -15.86 -19.14 -8.50
C ARG A 247 -15.28 -19.60 -9.83
N LYS A 248 -13.97 -19.66 -9.89
CA LYS A 248 -13.23 -20.23 -11.00
C LYS A 248 -12.36 -21.36 -10.46
N GLU A 249 -12.61 -22.58 -10.92
CA GLU A 249 -11.87 -23.77 -10.48
C GLU A 249 -11.26 -24.44 -11.71
N GLN A 250 -9.93 -24.57 -11.73
CA GLN A 250 -9.19 -25.19 -12.85
C GLN A 250 -9.59 -24.63 -14.23
N GLY A 251 -9.81 -23.32 -14.32
CA GLY A 251 -10.24 -22.64 -15.56
C GLY A 251 -11.74 -22.71 -15.86
N THR A 252 -12.52 -23.47 -15.08
CA THR A 252 -13.97 -23.57 -15.25
C THR A 252 -14.69 -22.50 -14.41
N PHE A 253 -15.58 -21.74 -15.05
CA PHE A 253 -16.42 -20.74 -14.38
C PHE A 253 -17.65 -21.41 -13.75
N LEU A 254 -17.74 -21.37 -12.43
CA LEU A 254 -18.86 -21.94 -11.67
C LEU A 254 -19.98 -20.91 -11.50
N PRO A 255 -21.22 -21.24 -11.90
CA PRO A 255 -22.37 -20.35 -11.73
C PRO A 255 -22.67 -20.13 -10.25
N CYS A 256 -23.13 -18.92 -9.91
CA CYS A 256 -23.62 -18.63 -8.57
C CYS A 256 -24.94 -19.35 -8.30
N LYS A 257 -25.16 -19.74 -7.04
CA LYS A 257 -26.53 -20.01 -6.56
C LYS A 257 -27.26 -18.67 -6.45
N ARG A 258 -28.60 -18.70 -6.50
CA ARG A 258 -29.43 -17.48 -6.37
C ARG A 258 -29.10 -16.62 -5.15
N LYS A 259 -28.83 -17.26 -4.00
CA LYS A 259 -28.47 -16.57 -2.75
C LYS A 259 -27.08 -15.93 -2.78
N ASP A 260 -26.21 -16.40 -3.67
CA ASP A 260 -24.79 -16.02 -3.73
C ASP A 260 -24.49 -15.02 -4.87
N LYS A 261 -25.50 -14.65 -5.68
CA LYS A 261 -25.29 -13.80 -6.87
C LYS A 261 -24.71 -12.41 -6.55
N LEU A 262 -24.86 -11.94 -5.31
CA LEU A 262 -24.26 -10.68 -4.81
C LEU A 262 -22.83 -10.87 -4.26
N CYS A 263 -22.22 -12.03 -4.49
CA CYS A 263 -20.82 -12.36 -4.19
C CYS A 263 -20.05 -12.86 -5.42
N GLY A 264 -20.63 -12.73 -6.61
CA GLY A 264 -19.98 -13.07 -7.88
C GLY A 264 -19.26 -11.88 -8.52
N LYS A 265 -19.47 -11.66 -9.82
CA LYS A 265 -19.00 -10.45 -10.50
C LYS A 265 -19.64 -9.19 -9.94
N LEU A 266 -18.83 -8.15 -9.80
CA LEU A 266 -19.25 -6.79 -9.50
C LEU A 266 -19.83 -6.13 -10.76
N PHE A 267 -20.95 -5.44 -10.58
CA PHE A 267 -21.53 -4.59 -11.61
C PHE A 267 -21.78 -3.18 -11.09
N CYS A 268 -21.50 -2.22 -11.95
CA CYS A 268 -21.48 -0.79 -11.66
C CYS A 268 -22.27 -0.01 -12.70
N SER A 269 -22.63 1.23 -12.35
CA SER A 269 -23.21 2.22 -13.24
C SER A 269 -22.49 3.57 -13.07
N GLY A 270 -22.59 4.48 -14.05
CA GLY A 270 -21.91 5.79 -14.00
C GLY A 270 -20.37 5.72 -14.05
N GLY A 271 -19.70 6.83 -13.80
CA GLY A 271 -18.24 6.94 -13.85
C GLY A 271 -17.63 6.76 -15.23
N ARG A 272 -16.30 6.54 -15.27
CA ARG A 272 -15.48 6.36 -16.47
C ARG A 272 -15.97 5.19 -17.33
N GLU A 273 -15.73 5.28 -18.64
CA GLU A 273 -16.13 4.25 -19.59
C GLU A 273 -15.33 2.95 -19.40
N MET A 274 -14.00 3.06 -19.27
CA MET A 274 -13.09 1.94 -19.10
C MET A 274 -12.78 1.68 -17.62
N PRO A 275 -12.68 0.41 -17.20
CA PRO A 275 -12.25 0.08 -15.83
C PRO A 275 -10.75 0.39 -15.64
N ARG A 276 -10.35 0.65 -14.39
CA ARG A 276 -8.94 0.79 -14.00
C ARG A 276 -8.13 -0.46 -14.35
N ASP A 277 -8.70 -1.64 -14.07
CA ASP A 277 -8.07 -2.94 -14.27
C ASP A 277 -8.97 -3.91 -15.06
N GLY A 278 -8.35 -4.72 -15.91
CA GLY A 278 -9.03 -5.71 -16.74
C GLY A 278 -9.68 -5.13 -18.00
N SER A 279 -10.52 -5.93 -18.65
CA SER A 279 -11.26 -5.54 -19.87
C SER A 279 -12.71 -5.21 -19.56
N LEU A 280 -13.25 -4.21 -20.26
CA LEU A 280 -14.64 -3.78 -20.10
C LEU A 280 -15.62 -4.91 -20.44
N LEU A 281 -16.53 -5.19 -19.51
CA LEU A 281 -17.75 -5.93 -19.73
C LEU A 281 -18.91 -4.94 -19.60
N SER A 282 -19.77 -4.84 -20.62
CA SER A 282 -20.91 -3.93 -20.57
C SER A 282 -22.14 -4.56 -21.20
N PHE A 283 -23.30 -4.40 -20.56
CA PHE A 283 -24.60 -4.75 -21.10
C PHE A 283 -25.69 -3.90 -20.44
N ARG A 284 -26.62 -3.37 -21.24
CA ARG A 284 -27.63 -2.41 -20.76
C ARG A 284 -26.93 -1.25 -20.02
N ALA A 285 -27.33 -0.95 -18.78
CA ALA A 285 -26.70 0.05 -17.92
C ALA A 285 -25.62 -0.53 -16.98
N CYS A 286 -25.32 -1.84 -17.08
CA CYS A 286 -24.39 -2.55 -16.21
C CYS A 286 -22.99 -2.58 -16.81
N LYS A 287 -21.99 -2.14 -16.06
CA LYS A 287 -20.58 -2.23 -16.41
C LYS A 287 -19.83 -3.07 -15.37
N GLY A 288 -18.87 -3.87 -15.83
CA GLY A 288 -17.97 -4.64 -14.98
C GLY A 288 -16.62 -4.81 -15.68
N SER A 289 -15.72 -5.54 -15.05
CA SER A 289 -14.43 -5.90 -15.64
C SER A 289 -14.25 -7.42 -15.65
N PHE A 290 -13.34 -7.91 -16.50
CA PHE A 290 -12.89 -9.29 -16.49
C PHE A 290 -11.42 -9.42 -16.87
N SER A 291 -10.78 -10.48 -16.41
CA SER A 291 -9.40 -10.82 -16.77
C SER A 291 -9.34 -11.51 -18.12
N ARG A 292 -8.48 -11.02 -19.03
CA ARG A 292 -8.14 -11.70 -20.30
C ARG A 292 -7.06 -12.77 -20.12
N GLY A 293 -6.24 -12.65 -19.07
CA GLY A 293 -4.96 -13.36 -18.92
C GLY A 293 -5.00 -14.64 -18.07
N GLY A 294 -6.17 -15.20 -17.77
CA GLY A 294 -6.26 -16.46 -17.01
C GLY A 294 -5.98 -16.36 -15.51
N GLY A 295 -5.32 -15.29 -15.04
CA GLY A 295 -5.12 -14.97 -13.62
C GLY A 295 -6.38 -14.54 -12.88
N ASP A 296 -6.19 -13.98 -11.69
CA ASP A 296 -7.27 -13.48 -10.84
C ASP A 296 -8.10 -12.41 -11.55
N ASP A 297 -9.38 -12.39 -11.23
CA ASP A 297 -10.35 -11.57 -11.92
C ASP A 297 -10.65 -10.31 -11.09
N PRO A 298 -10.16 -9.12 -11.52
CA PRO A 298 -10.32 -7.89 -10.75
C PRO A 298 -11.77 -7.41 -10.68
N GLY A 299 -12.68 -8.04 -11.44
CA GLY A 299 -14.10 -7.72 -11.46
C GLY A 299 -14.95 -8.53 -10.49
N MET A 300 -14.36 -9.29 -9.56
CA MET A 300 -15.09 -10.04 -8.53
C MET A 300 -15.41 -9.15 -7.32
N ILE A 301 -16.56 -9.39 -6.67
CA ILE A 301 -16.91 -8.72 -5.41
C ILE A 301 -15.95 -9.19 -4.32
N LEU A 302 -15.39 -8.26 -3.56
CA LEU A 302 -14.42 -8.56 -2.51
C LEU A 302 -15.05 -9.36 -1.36
N ASP A 303 -14.28 -10.28 -0.80
CA ASP A 303 -14.62 -10.95 0.47
C ASP A 303 -14.81 -9.91 1.59
N GLY A 304 -15.68 -10.24 2.55
CA GLY A 304 -16.11 -9.32 3.61
C GLY A 304 -17.23 -8.35 3.21
N THR A 305 -17.52 -8.20 1.90
CA THR A 305 -18.61 -7.33 1.42
C THR A 305 -19.97 -7.83 1.91
N LYS A 306 -20.79 -6.95 2.48
CA LYS A 306 -22.14 -7.27 2.94
C LYS A 306 -23.03 -7.75 1.79
N CYS A 307 -23.54 -8.98 1.86
CA CYS A 307 -24.46 -9.57 0.86
C CYS A 307 -25.89 -9.74 1.38
N GLY A 308 -26.11 -9.51 2.67
CA GLY A 308 -27.43 -9.49 3.31
C GLY A 308 -27.33 -9.08 4.78
N ASN A 309 -28.46 -9.11 5.48
CA ASN A 309 -28.47 -8.80 6.91
C ASN A 309 -27.71 -9.88 7.69
N GLY A 310 -26.62 -9.49 8.39
CA GLY A 310 -25.75 -10.42 9.10
C GLY A 310 -24.91 -11.33 8.20
N MET A 311 -24.84 -11.05 6.89
CA MET A 311 -24.18 -11.92 5.91
C MET A 311 -23.16 -11.18 5.07
N VAL A 312 -22.07 -11.87 4.74
CA VAL A 312 -20.94 -11.35 3.95
C VAL A 312 -20.52 -12.34 2.87
N CYS A 313 -19.85 -11.80 1.85
CA CYS A 313 -19.21 -12.59 0.83
C CYS A 313 -17.94 -13.25 1.36
N SER A 314 -17.80 -14.55 1.09
CA SER A 314 -16.58 -15.30 1.35
C SER A 314 -16.41 -16.36 0.26
N ARG A 315 -15.34 -16.24 -0.54
CA ARG A 315 -15.02 -17.17 -1.64
C ARG A 315 -16.18 -17.38 -2.61
N GLY A 316 -16.88 -16.30 -2.95
CA GLY A 316 -18.02 -16.33 -3.87
C GLY A 316 -19.33 -16.88 -3.29
N GLU A 317 -19.43 -17.07 -1.97
CA GLU A 317 -20.67 -17.47 -1.30
C GLU A 317 -21.15 -16.40 -0.32
N CYS A 318 -22.46 -16.23 -0.21
CA CYS A 318 -23.08 -15.39 0.81
C CYS A 318 -23.34 -16.22 2.06
N VAL A 319 -22.58 -15.95 3.12
CA VAL A 319 -22.52 -16.73 4.36
C VAL A 319 -22.74 -15.83 5.58
N GLN A 320 -22.99 -16.43 6.75
CA GLN A 320 -23.13 -15.65 7.99
C GLN A 320 -21.79 -14.97 8.33
N ALA A 321 -21.84 -13.70 8.72
CA ALA A 321 -20.66 -12.92 9.08
C ALA A 321 -19.88 -13.57 10.23
N GLU A 322 -20.58 -14.16 11.20
CA GLU A 322 -19.95 -14.82 12.35
C GLU A 322 -19.14 -16.06 11.96
N ASP A 323 -19.56 -16.81 10.94
CA ASP A 323 -18.83 -18.00 10.47
C ASP A 323 -17.45 -17.62 9.89
N VAL A 324 -17.34 -16.39 9.37
CA VAL A 324 -16.13 -15.84 8.74
C VAL A 324 -15.26 -15.11 9.75
N PHE A 325 -15.84 -14.15 10.49
CA PHE A 325 -15.07 -13.22 11.32
C PHE A 325 -14.81 -13.74 12.74
N ARG A 326 -15.72 -14.55 13.30
CA ARG A 326 -15.61 -15.14 14.65
C ARG A 326 -15.29 -14.12 15.75
N SER A 327 -15.85 -12.92 15.62
CA SER A 327 -15.50 -11.75 16.41
C SER A 327 -16.58 -11.33 17.40
N THR A 328 -17.70 -12.07 17.48
CA THR A 328 -18.81 -11.73 18.37
C THR A 328 -18.34 -11.54 19.81
N ASN A 329 -18.70 -10.37 20.37
CA ASN A 329 -18.35 -9.95 21.74
C ASN A 329 -16.85 -9.96 22.05
N CYS A 330 -15.97 -9.79 21.06
CA CYS A 330 -14.53 -9.78 21.31
C CYS A 330 -14.12 -8.62 22.24
N SER A 331 -14.49 -7.37 21.92
CA SER A 331 -14.13 -6.21 22.75
C SER A 331 -14.71 -6.28 24.17
N ALA A 332 -15.83 -6.99 24.37
CA ALA A 332 -16.40 -7.18 25.71
C ALA A 332 -15.54 -8.05 26.63
N LYS A 333 -14.54 -8.75 26.08
CA LYS A 333 -13.56 -9.55 26.84
C LYS A 333 -12.28 -8.78 27.15
N CYS A 334 -12.15 -7.55 26.64
CA CYS A 334 -10.97 -6.73 26.85
C CYS A 334 -11.01 -5.99 28.20
N PRO A 335 -9.86 -5.84 28.88
CA PRO A 335 -9.79 -5.18 30.18
C PRO A 335 -9.84 -3.65 30.04
N GLY A 336 -10.29 -2.96 31.09
CA GLY A 336 -10.26 -1.51 31.17
C GLY A 336 -10.91 -0.82 29.95
N HIS A 337 -10.20 0.15 29.39
CA HIS A 337 -10.59 0.87 28.18
C HIS A 337 -9.84 0.31 26.98
N ALA A 338 -10.09 -0.96 26.66
CA ALA A 338 -9.48 -1.63 25.52
C ALA A 338 -10.54 -2.18 24.56
N VAL A 339 -10.16 -2.24 23.29
CA VAL A 339 -10.95 -2.77 22.19
C VAL A 339 -10.23 -3.93 21.52
N CYS A 340 -11.01 -4.83 20.94
CA CYS A 340 -10.48 -5.94 20.20
C CYS A 340 -10.07 -5.51 18.78
N ASP A 341 -8.85 -5.88 18.40
CA ASP A 341 -8.31 -5.67 17.07
C ASP A 341 -8.65 -6.84 16.12
N HIS A 342 -8.17 -6.75 14.89
CA HIS A 342 -8.33 -7.77 13.86
C HIS A 342 -7.65 -9.12 14.14
N GLU A 343 -6.68 -9.16 15.03
CA GLU A 343 -6.01 -10.39 15.48
C GLU A 343 -6.70 -11.04 16.68
N LEU A 344 -7.84 -10.50 17.11
CA LEU A 344 -8.57 -10.89 18.32
C LEU A 344 -7.78 -10.64 19.61
N GLN A 345 -6.89 -9.64 19.60
CA GLN A 345 -6.14 -9.18 20.76
C GLN A 345 -6.71 -7.85 21.26
N CYS A 346 -6.41 -7.51 22.52
CA CYS A 346 -6.92 -6.28 23.13
C CYS A 346 -5.88 -5.17 23.04
N GLN A 347 -6.31 -4.02 22.54
CA GLN A 347 -5.53 -2.80 22.41
C GLN A 347 -6.22 -1.68 23.18
N CYS A 348 -5.46 -0.88 23.93
CA CYS A 348 -6.02 0.27 24.64
C CYS A 348 -6.63 1.26 23.64
N GLU A 349 -7.73 1.89 24.02
CA GLU A 349 -8.28 3.02 23.27
C GLU A 349 -7.39 4.25 23.44
N GLU A 350 -7.50 5.19 22.49
CA GLU A 350 -6.79 6.46 22.55
C GLU A 350 -7.04 7.17 23.89
N GLY A 351 -5.95 7.68 24.50
CA GLY A 351 -5.98 8.30 25.82
C GLY A 351 -5.72 7.33 26.98
N TRP A 352 -5.54 6.03 26.71
CA TRP A 352 -5.26 5.00 27.73
C TRP A 352 -3.93 4.28 27.45
N ALA A 353 -3.24 3.89 28.53
CA ALA A 353 -1.92 3.28 28.42
C ALA A 353 -1.94 1.76 28.72
N PRO A 354 -1.18 0.95 27.97
CA PRO A 354 -0.99 -0.48 28.26
C PRO A 354 -0.22 -0.69 29.59
N PRO A 355 -0.30 -1.90 30.20
CA PRO A 355 -0.92 -3.12 29.68
C PRO A 355 -2.41 -3.31 30.03
N ASN A 356 -2.92 -2.62 31.05
CA ASN A 356 -4.28 -2.88 31.56
C ASN A 356 -5.32 -1.87 31.06
N CYS A 357 -4.90 -0.76 30.44
CA CYS A 357 -5.79 0.28 29.91
C CYS A 357 -6.68 0.94 30.98
N ASP A 358 -6.18 1.03 32.22
CA ASP A 358 -6.88 1.61 33.38
C ASP A 358 -6.36 3.01 33.76
N SER A 359 -5.22 3.43 33.21
CA SER A 359 -4.60 4.74 33.47
C SER A 359 -4.61 5.60 32.22
N SER A 360 -5.02 6.85 32.37
CA SER A 360 -4.95 7.84 31.30
C SER A 360 -3.49 8.14 30.92
N SER A 361 -3.20 8.19 29.62
CA SER A 361 -1.88 8.48 29.04
C SER A 361 -1.40 9.90 29.31
#